data_AF-A0A7T4R3I2-F1
#
_entry.id   AF-A0A7T4R3I2-F1
#
_cell.length_a   1.000
_cell.length_b   1.000
_cell.length_c   1.000
_cell.angle_alpha   90.00
_cell.angle_beta   90.00
_cell.angle_gamma   90.00
#
_symmetry.space_group_name_H-M   'P 1'
#
loop_
_entity.id
_entity.type
_entity.pdbx_description
1 polymer ?
#
loop_
_entity_poly.entity_id
_entity_poly.type
_entity_poly.pdbx_seq_one_letter_code
_entity_poly.pdbx_strand_id
1 'polypeptide(L)'
;MSLKLVDVWICVAAVLIAIPLIALFMPLSLAGVPYQWATASLLLALQWLVGAALMYTAVEKRRGTELGHKLFPASVMSVVLWLAMLSFWWRAL
;
A
#
# COMPACT_ATOMS: atom_id res chain seq x y z
N MET A 1 18.17 -14.64 7.32
CA MET A 1 17.46 -13.48 7.93
C MET A 1 16.43 -12.81 6.99
N SER A 2 16.43 -13.09 5.67
CA SER A 2 15.57 -12.39 4.66
C SER A 2 14.08 -12.81 4.63
N LEU A 3 13.73 -14.09 4.86
CA LEU A 3 12.34 -14.56 4.70
C LEU A 3 11.33 -13.90 5.65
N LYS A 4 11.69 -13.72 6.93
CA LYS A 4 10.81 -13.10 7.93
C LYS A 4 10.44 -11.65 7.56
N LEU A 5 11.35 -10.94 6.90
CA LEU A 5 11.11 -9.57 6.48
C LEU A 5 10.11 -9.51 5.32
N VAL A 6 10.22 -10.43 4.35
CA VAL A 6 9.28 -10.52 3.22
C VAL A 6 7.86 -10.79 3.69
N ASP A 7 7.69 -11.59 4.74
CA ASP A 7 6.39 -11.88 5.35
C ASP A 7 5.73 -10.65 5.97
N VAL A 8 6.51 -9.81 6.64
CA VAL A 8 6.01 -8.52 7.15
C VAL A 8 5.50 -7.66 6.00
N TRP A 9 6.22 -7.59 4.89
CA TRP A 9 5.79 -6.79 3.74
C TRP A 9 4.57 -7.37 3.02
N ILE A 10 4.38 -8.69 3.04
CA ILE A 10 3.14 -9.33 2.56
C ILE A 10 1.96 -8.93 3.46
N CYS A 11 2.14 -8.93 4.78
CA CYS A 11 1.11 -8.45 5.71
C CYS A 11 0.78 -6.98 5.48
N VAL A 12 1.81 -6.14 5.28
CA VAL A 12 1.62 -4.71 4.96
C VAL A 12 0.86 -4.52 3.64
N ALA A 13 1.21 -5.28 2.60
CA ALA A 13 0.49 -5.26 1.32
C ALA A 13 -0.98 -5.66 1.48
N ALA A 14 -1.26 -6.72 2.25
CA ALA A 14 -2.62 -7.17 2.50
C ALA A 14 -3.46 -6.10 3.23
N VAL A 15 -2.88 -5.45 4.25
CA VAL A 15 -3.53 -4.35 4.97
C VAL A 15 -3.78 -3.15 4.03
N LEU A 16 -2.80 -2.80 3.20
CA LEU A 16 -2.93 -1.72 2.20
C LEU A 16 -4.08 -1.98 1.22
N ILE A 17 -4.37 -3.24 0.86
CA ILE A 17 -5.48 -3.60 -0.03
C ILE A 17 -6.81 -3.66 0.73
N ALA A 18 -6.81 -4.15 1.97
CA ALA A 18 -8.01 -4.33 2.76
C ALA A 18 -8.68 -3.00 3.15
N ILE A 19 -7.90 -1.99 3.53
CA ILE A 19 -8.40 -0.65 3.92
C ILE A 19 -9.32 -0.01 2.84
N PRO A 20 -8.89 0.12 1.57
CA PRO A 20 -9.73 0.65 0.49
C PRO A 20 -10.92 -0.25 0.15
N LEU A 21 -10.81 -1.56 0.36
CA LEU A 21 -11.94 -2.48 0.24
C LEU A 21 -13.01 -2.17 1.30
N ILE A 22 -12.59 -1.93 2.55
CA ILE A 22 -13.50 -1.52 3.63
C ILE A 22 -14.09 -0.14 3.32
N ALA A 23 -13.30 0.79 2.78
CA ALA A 23 -13.73 2.14 2.39
C ALA A 23 -14.80 2.14 1.28
N LEU A 24 -14.94 1.06 0.50
CA LEU A 24 -16.04 0.90 -0.47
C LEU A 24 -17.39 0.64 0.20
N PHE A 25 -17.38 -0.09 1.31
CA PHE A 25 -18.61 -0.54 1.98
C PHE A 25 -18.95 0.29 3.22
N MET A 26 -17.96 0.94 3.82
CA MET A 26 -18.11 1.70 5.06
C MET A 26 -17.34 3.02 4.97
N PRO A 27 -17.97 4.17 5.23
CA PRO A 27 -17.27 5.45 5.26
C PRO A 27 -16.29 5.45 6.42
N LEU A 28 -15.01 5.36 6.11
CA LEU A 28 -13.95 5.50 7.09
C LEU A 28 -13.75 6.99 7.34
N SER A 29 -13.72 7.40 8.60
CA SER A 29 -13.33 8.75 8.98
C SER A 29 -12.08 8.66 9.83
N LEU A 30 -10.99 9.25 9.34
CA LEU A 30 -9.78 9.43 10.13
C LEU A 30 -9.73 10.89 10.57
N ALA A 31 -9.66 11.12 11.89
CA ALA A 31 -9.64 12.42 12.56
C ALA A 31 -10.56 13.50 11.94
N GLY A 32 -11.78 13.10 11.57
CA GLY A 32 -12.80 14.01 11.03
C GLY A 32 -12.72 14.22 9.52
N VAL A 33 -11.70 13.71 8.84
CA VAL A 33 -11.61 13.71 7.38
C VAL A 33 -12.23 12.43 6.83
N PRO A 34 -13.28 12.52 5.97
CA PRO A 34 -13.87 11.36 5.36
C PRO A 34 -12.89 10.74 4.36
N TYR A 35 -12.45 9.53 4.68
CA TYR A 35 -11.61 8.66 3.86
C TYR A 35 -12.51 7.76 3.00
N GLN A 36 -13.05 8.35 1.94
CA GLN A 36 -14.03 7.72 1.05
C GLN A 36 -13.72 8.01 -0.42
N TRP A 37 -14.28 7.20 -1.32
CA TRP A 37 -14.09 7.34 -2.77
C TRP A 37 -14.46 8.72 -3.30
N ALA A 38 -15.45 9.38 -2.70
CA ALA A 38 -15.89 10.70 -3.14
C ALA A 38 -14.84 11.81 -2.95
N THR A 39 -13.95 11.69 -1.96
CA THR A 39 -12.95 12.71 -1.60
C THR A 39 -11.53 12.30 -1.96
N ALA A 40 -11.24 11.00 -2.01
CA ALA A 40 -9.88 10.47 -2.14
C ALA A 40 -9.75 9.31 -3.15
N SER A 41 -10.57 9.28 -4.22
CA SER A 41 -10.56 8.23 -5.25
C SER A 41 -9.16 7.94 -5.83
N LEU A 42 -8.40 8.98 -6.17
CA LEU A 42 -7.05 8.84 -6.70
C LEU A 42 -6.10 8.20 -5.69
N LEU A 43 -6.17 8.62 -4.42
CA LEU A 43 -5.34 8.09 -3.33
C LEU A 43 -5.66 6.62 -3.03
N LEU A 44 -6.94 6.24 -3.08
CA LEU A 44 -7.42 4.86 -2.93
C LEU A 44 -6.97 3.98 -4.11
N ALA A 45 -7.06 4.48 -5.34
CA ALA A 45 -6.58 3.78 -6.53
C ALA A 45 -5.06 3.56 -6.49
N LEU A 46 -4.29 4.59 -6.10
CA LEU A 46 -2.84 4.45 -5.89
C LEU A 46 -2.54 3.45 -4.76
N GLN A 47 -3.31 3.45 -3.69
CA GLN A 47 -3.13 2.49 -2.60
C GLN A 47 -3.30 1.04 -3.06
N TRP A 48 -4.31 0.77 -3.89
CA TRP A 48 -4.50 -0.55 -4.53
C TRP A 48 -3.31 -0.92 -5.41
N LEU A 49 -2.86 0.01 -6.25
CA LEU A 49 -1.74 -0.24 -7.17
C LEU A 49 -0.45 -0.55 -6.40
N VAL A 50 -0.15 0.23 -5.35
CA VAL A 50 1.03 0.07 -4.51
C VAL A 50 0.94 -1.23 -3.70
N GLY A 51 -0.21 -1.54 -3.12
CA GLY A 51 -0.45 -2.80 -2.40
C GLY A 51 -0.27 -4.02 -3.32
N ALA A 52 -0.85 -3.99 -4.52
CA ALA A 52 -0.71 -5.07 -5.51
C ALA A 52 0.75 -5.23 -5.98
N ALA A 53 1.45 -4.12 -6.26
CA ALA A 53 2.84 -4.13 -6.67
C ALA A 53 3.76 -4.68 -5.56
N LEU A 54 3.53 -4.28 -4.31
CA LEU A 54 4.26 -4.79 -3.15
C LEU A 54 3.99 -6.28 -2.95
N MET A 55 2.73 -6.73 -3.03
CA MET A 55 2.36 -8.14 -2.91
C MET A 55 3.03 -8.99 -3.98
N TYR A 56 2.95 -8.55 -5.24
CA TYR A 56 3.55 -9.24 -6.38
C TYR A 56 5.07 -9.36 -6.21
N THR A 57 5.76 -8.25 -5.97
CA THR A 57 7.23 -8.26 -5.80
C THR A 57 7.68 -9.01 -4.55
N ALA A 58 6.89 -9.03 -3.48
CA ALA A 58 7.17 -9.80 -2.27
C ALA A 58 7.05 -11.30 -2.51
N VAL A 59 6.00 -11.76 -3.19
CA VAL A 59 5.83 -13.17 -3.59
C VAL A 59 6.97 -13.59 -4.51
N GLU A 60 7.33 -12.74 -5.46
CA GLU A 60 8.38 -12.97 -6.45
C GLU A 60 9.78 -13.04 -5.79
N LYS A 61 10.03 -12.18 -4.79
CA LYS A 61 11.21 -12.27 -3.94
C LYS A 61 11.24 -13.55 -3.10
N ARG A 62 10.09 -14.02 -2.62
CA ARG A 62 9.96 -15.29 -1.87
C ARG A 62 10.27 -16.50 -2.77
N ARG A 63 9.93 -16.43 -4.06
CA ARG A 63 10.28 -17.43 -5.08
C ARG A 63 11.76 -17.41 -5.48
N GLY A 64 12.53 -16.42 -5.02
CA GLY A 64 13.96 -16.33 -5.26
C GLY A 64 14.32 -15.83 -6.67
N THR A 65 13.41 -15.17 -7.37
CA THR A 65 13.68 -14.68 -8.73
C THR A 65 14.49 -13.37 -8.71
N GLU A 66 15.32 -13.16 -9.74
CA GLU A 66 16.15 -11.96 -9.89
C GLU A 66 15.29 -10.67 -9.95
N LEU A 67 14.11 -10.77 -10.59
CA LEU A 67 13.13 -9.69 -10.68
C LEU A 67 12.65 -9.27 -9.28
N GLY A 68 12.31 -10.24 -8.42
CA GLY A 68 11.91 -9.97 -7.04
C GLY A 68 13.01 -9.29 -6.23
N HIS A 69 14.28 -9.64 -6.42
CA HIS A 69 15.39 -8.99 -5.70
C HIS A 69 15.61 -7.52 -6.09
N LYS A 70 15.44 -7.18 -7.38
CA LYS A 70 15.64 -5.81 -7.89
C LYS A 70 14.41 -4.92 -7.68
N LEU A 71 13.20 -5.48 -7.83
CA LEU A 71 11.96 -4.70 -7.78
C LEU A 71 11.39 -4.53 -6.36
N PHE A 72 11.72 -5.42 -5.42
CA PHE A 72 11.25 -5.32 -4.04
C PHE A 72 11.67 -4.02 -3.31
N PRO A 73 12.91 -3.52 -3.40
CA PRO A 73 13.23 -2.23 -2.79
C PRO A 73 12.46 -1.07 -3.44
N ALA A 74 12.21 -1.14 -4.75
CA ALA A 74 11.42 -0.12 -5.45
C ALA A 74 9.95 -0.12 -4.99
N SER A 75 9.33 -1.30 -4.82
CA SER A 75 7.96 -1.39 -4.32
C SER A 75 7.82 -0.92 -2.87
N VAL A 76 8.82 -1.17 -2.02
CA VAL A 76 8.88 -0.60 -0.67
C VAL A 76 8.97 0.94 -0.72
N MET A 77 9.80 1.51 -1.60
CA MET A 77 9.86 2.96 -1.77
C MET A 77 8.54 3.55 -2.27
N SER A 78 7.80 2.86 -3.13
CA SER A 78 6.46 3.28 -3.56
C SER A 78 5.46 3.35 -2.39
N VAL A 79 5.56 2.46 -1.40
CA VAL A 79 4.75 2.52 -0.17
C VAL A 79 5.09 3.76 0.64
N VAL A 80 6.38 4.05 0.80
CA VAL A 80 6.84 5.25 1.51
C VAL A 80 6.35 6.52 0.80
N LEU A 81 6.44 6.55 -0.53
CA LEU A 81 5.97 7.67 -1.34
C LEU A 81 4.45 7.86 -1.21
N TRP A 82 3.69 6.76 -1.20
CA TRP A 82 2.25 6.80 -0.97
C TRP A 82 1.90 7.33 0.42
N LEU A 83 2.61 6.89 1.47
CA LEU A 83 2.45 7.44 2.83
C LEU A 83 2.79 8.94 2.88
N ALA A 84 3.81 9.37 2.15
CA ALA A 84 4.16 10.79 2.05
C ALA A 84 3.03 11.59 1.36
N MET A 85 2.49 11.09 0.24
CA MET A 85 1.33 11.71 -0.43
C MET A 85 0.10 11.76 0.47
N LEU A 86 -0.19 10.68 1.20
CA LEU A 86 -1.28 10.63 2.18
C LEU A 86 -1.08 11.69 3.27
N SER A 87 0.14 11.83 3.80
CA SER A 87 0.47 12.83 4.84
C SER A 87 0.41 14.27 4.32
N PHE A 88 0.75 14.48 3.05
CA PHE A 88 0.63 15.78 2.40
C PHE A 88 -0.84 16.14 2.19
N TRP A 89 -1.62 15.19 1.65
CA TRP A 89 -3.07 15.36 1.48
C TRP A 89 -3.76 15.64 2.81
N TRP A 90 -3.36 14.95 3.87
CA TRP A 90 -3.83 15.19 5.23
C TRP A 90 -3.55 16.61 5.73
N ARG A 91 -2.37 17.16 5.43
CA ARG A 91 -2.01 18.53 5.81
C ARG A 91 -2.69 19.61 4.95
N ALA A 92 -3.16 19.23 3.76
CA ALA A 92 -3.80 20.13 2.82
C ALA A 92 -5.32 20.27 3.04
N LEU A 93 -5.91 19.40 3.86
CA LEU A 93 -7.30 19.51 4.36
C LEU A 93 -7.35 20.23 5.70
#